data_AF-A3X8X2-F1
#
_entry.id   AF-A3X8X2-F1
#
_cell.length_a   1.000
_cell.length_b   1.000
_cell.length_c   1.000
_cell.angle_alpha   90.00
_cell.angle_beta   90.00
_cell.angle_gamma   90.00
#
_symmetry.space_group_name_H-M   'P 1'
#
loop_
_entity.id
_entity.type
_entity.pdbx_description
1 polymer ?
#
loop_
_entity_poly.entity_id
_entity_poly.type
_entity_poly.pdbx_seq_one_letter_code
_entity_poly.pdbx_strand_id
1 'polypeptide(L)'
;MTMRSSLGLTFIFASLLLALGTRGAFAQQGGEAGTKPAPKAFPKFEARRVAAPKPGTPPKITIQIQEPQSSPPVAVDSATTPGAGGSSESGEIGRYAWFWQRVPTDIEAGTAYSRLEQALTALKTAPTPVSAPGLQLMQQIIQDQAMPILISSADSQVSPALVLAVIAVESAGKSEAVSSAGAIGLMQLMPDTAARFGVTDALVADQNIQGGVKYLDWLLEEFSGDAVLALAGYNAGEGAVRAHQGVPPFAETRDYVPKVLAAYQVARALCVTPPQLISDGCVFRQLK
;
A
#
# COMPACT_ATOMS: atom_id res chain seq x y z
N MET A 1 35.86 71.85 -10.17
CA MET A 1 36.24 70.43 -10.35
C MET A 1 35.02 69.58 -10.06
N THR A 2 34.27 69.26 -11.12
CA THR A 2 34.03 67.90 -11.68
C THR A 2 32.89 67.18 -10.96
N MET A 3 31.64 67.44 -11.36
CA MET A 3 30.86 66.83 -12.46
C MET A 3 30.10 65.56 -12.03
N ARG A 4 28.78 65.71 -11.97
CA ARG A 4 27.77 64.64 -12.07
C ARG A 4 27.93 63.93 -13.41
N SER A 5 27.77 62.60 -13.43
CA SER A 5 27.60 61.84 -14.68
C SER A 5 26.35 60.97 -14.59
N SER A 6 25.42 61.28 -15.50
CA SER A 6 24.25 60.49 -15.86
C SER A 6 24.62 59.56 -17.02
N LEU A 7 24.34 58.28 -16.90
CA LEU A 7 24.06 57.37 -18.02
C LEU A 7 22.67 56.76 -17.68
N GLY A 8 21.59 56.91 -18.44
CA GLY A 8 21.48 57.07 -19.89
C GLY A 8 21.54 55.69 -20.56
N LEU A 9 20.47 54.89 -20.46
CA LEU A 9 20.30 53.73 -21.33
C LEU A 9 18.93 53.75 -22.02
N THR A 10 19.04 53.67 -23.33
CA THR A 10 18.12 54.05 -24.39
C THR A 10 17.03 53.01 -24.60
N PHE A 11 15.79 53.47 -24.76
CA PHE A 11 14.69 52.71 -25.34
C PHE A 11 15.03 52.33 -26.79
N ILE A 12 14.94 51.05 -27.14
CA ILE A 12 14.85 50.60 -28.54
C ILE A 12 13.43 50.06 -28.75
N PHE A 13 12.62 50.87 -29.41
CA PHE A 13 11.41 50.45 -30.11
C PHE A 13 11.82 49.68 -31.37
N ALA A 14 11.29 48.46 -31.54
CA ALA A 14 11.23 47.79 -32.83
C ALA A 14 9.79 47.33 -33.06
N SER A 15 9.04 48.17 -33.75
CA SER A 15 7.77 47.81 -34.41
C SER A 15 8.07 46.88 -35.58
N LEU A 16 7.39 45.73 -35.67
CA LEU A 16 7.27 45.01 -36.93
C LEU A 16 5.81 44.63 -37.19
N LEU A 17 5.43 44.93 -38.42
CA LEU A 17 4.10 45.01 -38.99
C LEU A 17 3.31 43.68 -39.02
N LEU A 18 2.00 43.90 -38.87
CA LEU A 18 0.86 43.14 -39.38
C LEU A 18 1.10 42.41 -40.72
N ALA A 19 0.73 41.13 -40.78
CA ALA A 19 0.32 40.46 -42.01
C ALA A 19 -1.00 39.72 -41.75
N LEU A 20 -2.07 40.25 -42.35
CA LEU A 20 -3.37 39.60 -42.49
C LEU A 20 -3.24 38.40 -43.44
N GLY A 21 -3.64 37.21 -42.97
CA GLY A 21 -3.85 36.03 -43.80
C GLY A 21 -5.32 35.62 -43.76
N THR A 22 -6.06 35.98 -44.81
CA THR A 22 -7.45 35.61 -45.04
C THR A 22 -7.60 34.19 -45.60
N ARG A 23 -8.54 33.44 -45.02
CA ARG A 23 -9.42 32.42 -45.61
C ARG A 23 -8.79 31.35 -46.51
N GLY A 24 -8.48 30.20 -45.90
CA GLY A 24 -8.50 28.89 -46.56
C GLY A 24 -9.71 28.10 -46.08
N ALA A 25 -10.66 27.84 -46.98
CA ALA A 25 -11.78 26.93 -46.75
C ALA A 25 -11.23 25.50 -46.62
N PHE A 26 -11.38 24.88 -45.45
CA PHE A 26 -11.14 23.44 -45.30
C PHE A 26 -12.38 22.69 -45.77
N ALA A 27 -12.27 22.11 -46.95
CA ALA A 27 -13.21 21.14 -47.48
C ALA A 27 -13.25 19.92 -46.55
N GLN A 28 -14.46 19.54 -46.18
CA GLN A 28 -14.79 18.36 -45.39
C GLN A 28 -14.62 17.14 -46.30
N GLN A 29 -13.45 16.51 -46.27
CA GLN A 29 -13.22 15.20 -46.90
C GLN A 29 -13.76 14.11 -45.97
N GLY A 30 -14.81 13.42 -46.43
CA GLY A 30 -15.35 12.23 -45.80
C GLY A 30 -14.31 11.12 -45.72
N GLY A 31 -14.02 10.67 -44.50
CA GLY A 31 -13.35 9.42 -44.20
C GLY A 31 -14.36 8.49 -43.54
N GLU A 32 -14.44 7.27 -44.06
CA GLU A 32 -15.42 6.23 -43.74
C GLU A 32 -15.59 5.96 -42.24
N ALA A 33 -16.85 5.98 -41.79
CA ALA A 33 -17.24 5.44 -40.51
C ALA A 33 -17.10 3.90 -40.55
N GLY A 34 -15.94 3.41 -40.10
CA GLY A 34 -15.77 2.01 -39.74
C GLY A 34 -16.82 1.61 -38.70
N THR A 35 -17.80 0.82 -39.11
CA THR A 35 -18.86 0.31 -38.26
C THR A 35 -18.27 -0.68 -37.27
N LYS A 36 -18.04 -0.26 -36.01
CA LYS A 36 -17.77 -1.21 -34.93
C LYS A 36 -19.02 -2.08 -34.73
N PRO A 37 -18.92 -3.42 -34.72
CA PRO A 37 -20.07 -4.27 -34.44
C PRO A 37 -20.58 -4.00 -33.02
N ALA A 38 -21.90 -3.81 -32.89
CA ALA A 38 -22.55 -3.66 -31.60
C ALA A 38 -22.31 -4.91 -30.72
N PRO A 39 -22.15 -4.76 -29.39
CA PRO A 39 -21.97 -5.89 -28.49
C PRO A 39 -23.17 -6.84 -28.56
N LYS A 40 -22.90 -8.15 -28.57
CA LYS A 40 -23.95 -9.19 -28.59
C LYS A 40 -24.83 -9.05 -27.35
N ALA A 41 -26.15 -9.14 -27.55
CA ALA A 41 -27.12 -9.15 -26.46
C ALA A 41 -26.84 -10.30 -25.49
N PHE A 42 -26.99 -10.03 -24.19
CA PHE A 42 -26.82 -11.04 -23.14
C PHE A 42 -27.79 -12.21 -23.35
N PRO A 43 -27.38 -13.46 -23.05
CA PRO A 43 -28.28 -14.60 -23.08
C PRO A 43 -29.43 -14.37 -22.09
N LYS A 44 -30.64 -14.83 -22.45
CA LYS A 44 -31.82 -14.72 -21.58
C LYS A 44 -31.56 -15.47 -20.28
N PHE A 45 -31.64 -14.76 -19.16
CA PHE A 45 -31.56 -15.32 -17.82
C PHE A 45 -32.89 -15.98 -17.44
N GLU A 46 -32.89 -17.30 -17.22
CA GLU A 46 -34.01 -18.02 -16.61
C GLU A 46 -33.70 -18.32 -15.15
N ALA A 47 -34.36 -17.61 -14.23
CA ALA A 47 -34.25 -17.87 -12.81
C ALA A 47 -34.97 -19.18 -12.44
N ARG A 48 -34.23 -20.25 -12.16
CA ARG A 48 -34.79 -21.44 -11.51
C ARG A 48 -34.86 -21.21 -10.01
N ARG A 49 -36.08 -21.12 -9.47
CA ARG A 49 -36.32 -21.11 -8.02
C ARG A 49 -36.23 -22.53 -7.50
N VAL A 50 -35.22 -22.80 -6.68
CA VAL A 50 -35.10 -24.07 -5.96
C VAL A 50 -35.81 -23.92 -4.62
N ALA A 51 -36.71 -24.86 -4.31
CA ALA A 51 -37.39 -24.87 -3.02
C ALA A 51 -36.37 -25.15 -1.89
N ALA A 52 -36.49 -24.44 -0.78
CA ALA A 52 -35.65 -24.67 0.39
C ALA A 52 -35.86 -26.11 0.91
N PRO A 53 -34.79 -26.80 1.36
CA PRO A 53 -34.90 -28.14 1.92
C PRO A 53 -35.79 -28.14 3.16
N LYS A 54 -36.56 -29.23 3.34
CA LYS A 54 -37.48 -29.37 4.48
C LYS A 54 -36.69 -29.41 5.79
N PRO A 55 -37.24 -28.90 6.91
CA PRO A 55 -36.63 -29.00 8.23
C PRO A 55 -36.26 -30.45 8.55
N GLY A 56 -35.01 -30.69 8.96
CA GLY A 56 -34.48 -32.03 9.24
C GLY A 56 -33.68 -32.70 8.12
N THR A 57 -33.42 -32.01 7.00
CA THR A 57 -32.52 -32.53 5.95
C THR A 57 -31.05 -32.35 6.36
N PRO A 58 -30.23 -33.42 6.47
CA PRO A 58 -28.82 -33.28 6.84
C PRO A 58 -28.01 -32.59 5.73
N PRO A 59 -26.99 -31.78 6.08
CA PRO A 59 -26.20 -31.04 5.11
C PRO A 59 -25.39 -31.99 4.20
N LYS A 60 -25.41 -31.74 2.89
CA LYS A 60 -24.65 -32.50 1.88
C LYS A 60 -23.16 -32.14 1.78
N ILE A 61 -22.64 -31.35 2.73
CA ILE A 61 -21.22 -30.97 2.78
C ILE A 61 -20.65 -31.58 4.05
N THR A 62 -19.92 -32.67 3.90
CA THR A 62 -19.09 -33.23 4.96
C THR A 62 -17.87 -32.33 5.09
N ILE A 63 -17.90 -31.40 6.05
CA ILE A 63 -16.70 -30.66 6.45
C ILE A 63 -15.85 -31.63 7.28
N GLN A 64 -14.83 -32.21 6.68
CA GLN A 64 -13.80 -32.92 7.43
C GLN A 64 -12.83 -31.88 8.00
N ILE A 65 -12.95 -31.58 9.29
CA ILE A 65 -11.95 -30.82 10.03
C ILE A 65 -10.85 -31.82 10.41
N GLN A 66 -9.71 -31.76 9.74
CA GLN A 66 -8.51 -32.44 10.22
C GLN A 66 -7.95 -31.65 11.40
N GLU A 67 -7.82 -32.31 12.55
CA GLU A 67 -7.11 -31.78 13.71
C GLU A 67 -5.65 -31.48 13.32
N PRO A 68 -5.10 -30.29 13.64
CA PRO A 68 -3.70 -30.00 13.35
C PRO A 68 -2.80 -30.87 14.21
N GLN A 69 -2.04 -31.74 13.55
CA GLN A 69 -0.96 -32.52 14.13
C GLN A 69 0.12 -31.57 14.69
N SER A 70 0.60 -31.85 15.89
CA SER A 70 1.68 -31.14 16.57
C SER A 70 3.01 -31.30 15.81
N SER A 71 3.63 -30.20 15.38
CA SER A 71 5.01 -30.19 14.90
C SER A 71 5.99 -30.03 16.07
N PRO A 72 7.01 -30.90 16.23
CA PRO A 72 8.10 -30.74 17.20
C PRO A 72 9.12 -29.67 16.76
N PRO A 73 10.03 -29.21 17.66
CA PRO A 73 10.81 -28.00 17.44
C PRO A 73 11.95 -28.18 16.43
N VAL A 74 12.30 -27.05 15.82
CA VAL A 74 13.31 -26.86 14.77
C VAL A 74 14.72 -27.26 15.26
N ALA A 75 15.42 -28.06 14.47
CA ALA A 75 16.86 -28.24 14.54
C ALA A 75 17.47 -28.17 13.13
N VAL A 76 18.68 -27.62 13.08
CA VAL A 76 19.43 -27.16 11.91
C VAL A 76 20.15 -28.31 11.19
N ASP A 77 20.28 -28.11 9.87
CA ASP A 77 21.40 -28.50 8.99
C ASP A 77 21.24 -29.66 7.99
N SER A 78 21.97 -29.48 6.88
CA SER A 78 22.35 -30.40 5.80
C SER A 78 21.60 -30.34 4.46
N ALA A 79 22.37 -29.89 3.47
CA ALA A 79 22.16 -29.97 2.03
C ALA A 79 21.89 -31.40 1.54
N THR A 80 21.08 -31.52 0.48
CA THR A 80 21.24 -32.47 -0.65
C THR A 80 20.19 -32.15 -1.74
N THR A 81 20.63 -32.04 -2.99
CA THR A 81 19.87 -32.22 -4.25
C THR A 81 20.33 -33.58 -4.82
N PRO A 82 19.55 -34.41 -5.54
CA PRO A 82 18.90 -34.04 -6.81
C PRO A 82 17.59 -34.76 -7.22
N GLY A 83 16.91 -34.22 -8.24
CA GLY A 83 15.88 -34.95 -9.00
C GLY A 83 15.00 -34.06 -9.89
N ALA A 84 15.32 -34.03 -11.19
CA ALA A 84 14.67 -33.21 -12.21
C ALA A 84 13.35 -33.81 -12.74
N GLY A 85 12.43 -32.93 -13.20
CA GLY A 85 11.43 -33.27 -14.21
C GLY A 85 10.04 -32.67 -13.99
N GLY A 86 9.82 -31.42 -14.41
CA GLY A 86 8.48 -30.81 -14.49
C GLY A 86 8.52 -29.33 -14.87
N SER A 87 8.28 -29.05 -16.15
CA SER A 87 8.06 -27.77 -16.85
C SER A 87 7.94 -26.46 -16.02
N SER A 88 8.79 -25.51 -16.42
CA SER A 88 8.87 -24.09 -16.03
C SER A 88 7.59 -23.29 -16.25
N GLU A 89 6.87 -22.99 -15.17
CA GLU A 89 6.23 -21.68 -14.94
C GLU A 89 7.06 -20.99 -13.86
N SER A 90 7.54 -19.77 -14.12
CA SER A 90 8.30 -18.97 -13.15
C SER A 90 7.47 -18.79 -11.88
N GLY A 91 7.88 -19.45 -10.80
CA GLY A 91 7.17 -19.49 -9.52
C GLY A 91 6.96 -18.09 -8.94
N GLU A 92 5.76 -17.55 -9.17
CA GLU A 92 5.34 -16.25 -8.68
C GLU A 92 4.98 -16.35 -7.18
N ILE A 93 5.79 -15.72 -6.32
CA ILE A 93 5.61 -15.78 -4.86
C ILE A 93 4.56 -14.76 -4.41
N GLY A 94 3.48 -15.24 -3.79
CA GLY A 94 2.39 -14.43 -3.24
C GLY A 94 1.26 -14.16 -4.25
N ARG A 95 0.10 -13.75 -3.73
CA ARG A 95 -1.08 -13.38 -4.52
C ARG A 95 -0.82 -12.19 -5.45
N TYR A 96 0.05 -11.28 -5.03
CA TYR A 96 0.35 -10.05 -5.78
C TYR A 96 1.72 -10.11 -6.46
N ALA A 97 2.16 -11.27 -6.95
CA ALA A 97 3.45 -11.41 -7.62
C ALA A 97 3.68 -10.45 -8.80
N TRP A 98 2.62 -10.10 -9.54
CA TRP A 98 2.66 -9.08 -10.60
C TRP A 98 3.17 -7.71 -10.11
N PHE A 99 2.97 -7.37 -8.83
CA PHE A 99 3.42 -6.11 -8.25
C PHE A 99 4.95 -6.07 -8.21
N TRP A 100 5.58 -7.18 -7.83
CA TRP A 100 7.04 -7.32 -7.72
C TRP A 100 7.75 -7.42 -9.07
N GLN A 101 7.01 -7.59 -10.17
CA GLN A 101 7.56 -7.43 -11.53
C GLN A 101 7.79 -5.95 -11.89
N ARG A 102 7.15 -5.03 -11.16
CA ARG A 102 7.16 -3.58 -11.42
C ARG A 102 7.83 -2.76 -10.33
N VAL A 103 8.04 -3.37 -9.15
CA VAL A 103 8.62 -2.72 -7.98
C VAL A 103 9.85 -3.52 -7.58
N PRO A 104 11.06 -2.92 -7.65
CA PRO A 104 12.28 -3.60 -7.25
C PRO A 104 12.24 -4.05 -5.79
N THR A 105 12.72 -5.27 -5.53
CA THR A 105 12.81 -5.82 -4.17
C THR A 105 14.14 -5.53 -3.50
N ASP A 106 15.21 -5.35 -4.28
CA ASP A 106 16.58 -5.25 -3.76
C ASP A 106 16.79 -3.92 -3.03
N ILE A 107 17.54 -3.95 -1.93
CA ILE A 107 17.72 -2.81 -1.03
C ILE A 107 18.30 -1.60 -1.76
N GLU A 108 19.24 -1.81 -2.67
CA GLU A 108 19.96 -0.75 -3.42
C GLU A 108 19.23 -0.27 -4.69
N ALA A 109 18.10 -0.88 -5.07
CA ALA A 109 17.49 -0.69 -6.39
C ALA A 109 16.71 0.64 -6.60
N GLY A 110 17.21 1.76 -6.05
CA GLY A 110 16.64 3.10 -6.25
C GLY A 110 16.66 3.96 -4.99
N THR A 111 16.12 5.17 -5.10
CA THR A 111 15.88 6.02 -3.93
C THR A 111 14.54 5.69 -3.30
N ALA A 112 14.42 5.93 -1.98
CA ALA A 112 13.18 5.75 -1.22
C ALA A 112 11.94 6.36 -1.92
N TYR A 113 12.08 7.59 -2.43
CA TYR A 113 11.03 8.28 -3.18
C TYR A 113 10.64 7.54 -4.46
N SER A 114 11.63 7.14 -5.26
CA SER A 114 11.40 6.50 -6.56
C SER A 114 10.71 5.14 -6.43
N ARG A 115 10.99 4.37 -5.37
CA ARG A 115 10.37 3.07 -5.13
C ARG A 115 8.92 3.20 -4.69
N LEU A 116 8.61 4.17 -3.82
CA LEU A 116 7.23 4.47 -3.42
C LEU A 116 6.38 4.91 -4.61
N GLU A 117 6.88 5.83 -5.45
CA GLU A 117 6.18 6.28 -6.65
C GLU A 117 5.91 5.13 -7.65
N GLN A 118 6.91 4.25 -7.86
CA GLN A 118 6.74 3.05 -8.68
C GLN A 118 5.67 2.12 -8.09
N ALA A 119 5.69 1.88 -6.78
CA ALA A 119 4.72 1.04 -6.11
C ALA A 119 3.28 1.59 -6.21
N LEU A 120 3.09 2.89 -5.95
CA LEU A 120 1.78 3.52 -6.08
C LEU A 120 1.28 3.53 -7.53
N THR A 121 2.18 3.68 -8.50
CA THR A 121 1.86 3.59 -9.93
C THR A 121 1.50 2.17 -10.36
N ALA A 122 2.21 1.17 -9.83
CA ALA A 122 1.91 -0.24 -10.07
C ALA A 122 0.49 -0.60 -9.57
N LEU A 123 0.09 -0.10 -8.39
CA LEU A 123 -1.25 -0.29 -7.85
C LEU A 123 -2.35 0.35 -8.71
N LYS A 124 -2.12 1.54 -9.28
CA LYS A 124 -3.10 2.22 -10.15
C LYS A 124 -3.36 1.45 -11.45
N THR A 125 -2.36 0.71 -11.93
CA THR A 125 -2.41 -0.05 -13.19
C THR A 125 -2.47 -1.57 -12.94
N ALA A 126 -2.97 -1.97 -11.76
CA ALA A 126 -3.01 -3.35 -11.33
C ALA A 126 -3.89 -4.20 -12.27
N PRO A 127 -3.40 -5.35 -12.77
CA PRO A 127 -4.22 -6.28 -13.55
C PRO A 127 -5.32 -6.91 -12.70
N THR A 128 -5.05 -7.10 -11.40
CA THR A 128 -6.01 -7.55 -10.40
C THR A 128 -6.02 -6.56 -9.23
N PRO A 129 -7.19 -6.02 -8.82
CA PRO A 129 -7.25 -5.08 -7.70
C PRO A 129 -6.67 -5.67 -6.41
N VAL A 130 -5.84 -4.88 -5.73
CA VAL A 130 -5.42 -5.20 -4.36
C VAL A 130 -6.56 -4.81 -3.42
N SER A 131 -6.92 -5.70 -2.49
CA SER A 131 -7.97 -5.40 -1.53
C SER A 131 -7.50 -4.28 -0.60
N ALA A 132 -8.27 -3.19 -0.55
CA ALA A 132 -8.06 -2.08 0.37
C ALA A 132 -9.22 -2.05 1.40
N PRO A 133 -8.96 -1.57 2.63
CA PRO A 133 -10.01 -1.37 3.62
C PRO A 133 -11.09 -0.42 3.10
N GLY A 134 -12.35 -0.72 3.42
CA GLY A 134 -13.48 0.12 3.02
C GLY A 134 -13.42 1.50 3.68
N LEU A 135 -13.95 2.51 2.99
CA LEU A 135 -13.97 3.89 3.47
C LEU A 135 -14.60 4.03 4.86
N GLN A 136 -15.70 3.32 5.12
CA GLN A 136 -16.39 3.34 6.41
C GLN A 136 -15.48 2.84 7.55
N LEU A 137 -14.69 1.80 7.31
CA LEU A 137 -13.76 1.26 8.31
C LEU A 137 -12.68 2.29 8.63
N MET A 138 -12.09 2.92 7.60
CA MET A 138 -11.08 3.95 7.79
C MET A 138 -11.62 5.13 8.60
N GLN A 139 -12.85 5.56 8.32
CA GLN A 139 -13.51 6.63 9.07
C GLN A 139 -13.76 6.25 10.53
N GLN A 140 -14.15 5.00 10.80
CA GLN A 140 -14.34 4.50 12.16
C GLN A 140 -13.00 4.52 12.93
N ILE A 141 -11.92 4.03 12.33
CA ILE A 141 -10.58 4.08 12.95
C ILE A 141 -10.17 5.53 13.22
N ILE A 142 -10.44 6.47 12.32
CA ILE A 142 -10.18 7.90 12.54
C ILE A 142 -11.01 8.41 13.73
N GLN A 143 -12.30 8.09 13.80
CA GLN A 143 -13.16 8.53 14.91
C GLN A 143 -12.64 8.04 16.26
N ASP A 144 -12.17 6.80 16.33
CA ASP A 144 -11.75 6.17 17.57
C ASP A 144 -10.30 6.53 17.94
N GLN A 145 -9.40 6.69 16.94
CA GLN A 145 -7.95 6.70 17.12
C GLN A 145 -7.23 7.93 16.53
N ALA A 146 -7.94 8.95 16.03
CA ALA A 146 -7.28 10.11 15.42
C ALA A 146 -6.26 10.78 16.35
N MET A 147 -6.60 11.00 17.62
CA MET A 147 -5.71 11.67 18.56
C MET A 147 -4.41 10.88 18.81
N PRO A 148 -4.42 9.60 19.22
CA PRO A 148 -3.18 8.85 19.41
C PRO A 148 -2.37 8.69 18.12
N ILE A 149 -3.02 8.56 16.96
CA ILE A 149 -2.32 8.54 15.66
C ILE A 149 -1.60 9.87 15.42
N LEU A 150 -2.30 11.01 15.55
CA LEU A 150 -1.74 12.34 15.28
C LEU A 150 -0.61 12.68 16.25
N ILE A 151 -0.78 12.39 17.55
CA ILE A 151 0.21 12.68 18.58
C ILE A 151 1.46 11.81 18.37
N SER A 152 1.29 10.51 18.13
CA SER A 152 2.44 9.60 17.96
C SER A 152 3.24 9.91 16.70
N SER A 153 2.58 10.39 15.65
CA SER A 153 3.24 10.78 14.39
C SER A 153 3.96 12.12 14.45
N ALA A 154 3.63 13.02 15.38
CA ALA A 154 4.03 14.43 15.33
C ALA A 154 5.55 14.66 15.30
N ASP A 155 6.32 13.83 16.02
CA ASP A 155 7.78 13.93 16.13
C ASP A 155 8.50 12.79 15.38
N SER A 156 7.83 12.15 14.42
CA SER A 156 8.35 11.02 13.64
C SER A 156 8.40 11.34 12.14
N GLN A 157 9.08 10.50 11.36
CA GLN A 157 9.00 10.48 9.90
C GLN A 157 7.83 9.61 9.38
N VAL A 158 6.83 9.33 10.22
CA VAL A 158 5.69 8.46 9.89
C VAL A 158 4.42 9.28 9.74
N SER A 159 3.89 9.37 8.51
CA SER A 159 2.63 10.05 8.22
C SER A 159 1.46 9.43 9.00
N PRO A 160 0.57 10.25 9.60
CA PRO A 160 -0.69 9.76 10.18
C PRO A 160 -1.51 8.88 9.21
N ALA A 161 -1.44 9.15 7.91
CA ALA A 161 -2.10 8.33 6.89
C ALA A 161 -1.46 6.93 6.75
N LEU A 162 -0.14 6.80 6.93
CA LEU A 162 0.52 5.51 6.96
C LEU A 162 0.09 4.72 8.21
N VAL A 163 0.07 5.36 9.37
CA VAL A 163 -0.36 4.71 10.63
C VAL A 163 -1.78 4.18 10.50
N LEU A 164 -2.71 4.99 9.98
CA LEU A 164 -4.07 4.57 9.70
C LEU A 164 -4.13 3.34 8.75
N ALA A 165 -3.32 3.35 7.69
CA ALA A 165 -3.26 2.25 6.74
C ALA A 165 -2.75 0.95 7.37
N VAL A 166 -1.70 1.03 8.20
CA VAL A 166 -1.17 -0.11 8.96
C VAL A 166 -2.21 -0.65 9.92
N ILE A 167 -2.82 0.18 10.77
CA ILE A 167 -3.88 -0.26 11.71
C ILE A 167 -5.02 -0.97 10.98
N ALA A 168 -5.45 -0.43 9.83
CA ALA A 168 -6.55 -0.99 9.06
C ALA A 168 -6.22 -2.38 8.48
N VAL A 169 -4.96 -2.62 8.09
CA VAL A 169 -4.50 -3.92 7.57
C VAL A 169 -4.22 -4.91 8.69
N GLU A 170 -3.64 -4.46 9.80
CA GLU A 170 -3.20 -5.30 10.92
C GLU A 170 -4.37 -5.81 11.76
N SER A 171 -5.28 -4.92 12.16
CA SER A 171 -6.33 -5.25 13.14
C SER A 171 -7.75 -4.91 12.66
N ALA A 172 -7.87 -4.21 11.54
CA ALA A 172 -9.11 -3.55 11.14
C ALA A 172 -9.65 -2.64 12.26
N GLY A 173 -8.76 -1.98 13.02
CA GLY A 173 -9.14 -1.06 14.10
C GLY A 173 -9.50 -1.72 15.43
N LYS A 174 -9.28 -3.03 15.60
CA LYS A 174 -9.63 -3.76 16.83
C LYS A 174 -8.50 -3.69 17.85
N SER A 175 -8.71 -2.96 18.95
CA SER A 175 -7.70 -2.77 20.01
C SER A 175 -7.32 -4.04 20.76
N GLU A 176 -8.21 -5.02 20.76
CA GLU A 176 -8.09 -6.29 21.47
C GLU A 176 -7.67 -7.45 20.55
N ALA A 177 -7.25 -7.16 19.32
CA ALA A 177 -6.82 -8.17 18.36
C ALA A 177 -5.56 -8.89 18.86
N VAL A 178 -5.58 -10.23 18.81
CA VAL A 178 -4.43 -11.09 19.07
C VAL A 178 -4.31 -12.10 17.93
N SER A 179 -3.18 -12.11 17.24
CA SER A 179 -2.93 -13.08 16.16
C SER A 179 -2.56 -14.46 16.72
N SER A 180 -2.63 -15.49 15.86
CA SER A 180 -2.16 -16.84 16.21
C SER A 180 -0.65 -16.90 16.51
N ALA A 181 0.12 -15.95 15.96
CA ALA A 181 1.54 -15.80 16.25
C ALA A 181 1.84 -15.01 17.54
N GLY A 182 0.81 -14.42 18.15
CA GLY A 182 0.93 -13.65 19.39
C GLY A 182 1.18 -12.15 19.19
N ALA A 183 0.93 -11.60 17.99
CA ALA A 183 0.94 -10.17 17.75
C ALA A 183 -0.30 -9.51 18.39
N ILE A 184 -0.16 -8.34 19.02
CA ILE A 184 -1.19 -7.77 19.90
C ILE A 184 -1.56 -6.33 19.48
N GLY A 185 -2.86 -6.04 19.54
CA GLY A 185 -3.43 -4.70 19.49
C GLY A 185 -3.58 -4.11 18.09
N LEU A 186 -3.80 -2.80 18.03
CA LEU A 186 -4.17 -2.06 16.82
C LEU A 186 -3.15 -2.21 15.68
N MET A 187 -1.87 -2.14 16.02
CA MET A 187 -0.74 -2.23 15.09
C MET A 187 -0.04 -3.59 15.13
N GLN A 188 -0.65 -4.59 15.78
CA GLN A 188 -0.19 -5.99 15.86
C GLN A 188 1.31 -6.10 16.20
N LEU A 189 1.70 -5.58 17.36
CA LEU A 189 3.08 -5.67 17.82
C LEU A 189 3.34 -7.06 18.42
N MET A 190 4.44 -7.69 18.01
CA MET A 190 4.99 -8.85 18.72
C MET A 190 5.45 -8.43 20.13
N PRO A 191 5.36 -9.29 21.16
CA PRO A 191 5.69 -8.92 22.53
C PRO A 191 7.11 -8.35 22.70
N ASP A 192 8.11 -8.93 22.02
CA ASP A 192 9.49 -8.44 22.07
C ASP A 192 9.64 -7.06 21.41
N THR A 193 8.93 -6.83 20.29
CA THR A 193 8.87 -5.51 19.62
C THR A 193 8.19 -4.49 20.52
N ALA A 194 7.06 -4.84 21.12
CA ALA A 194 6.33 -3.99 22.06
C ALA A 194 7.24 -3.55 23.21
N ALA A 195 7.96 -4.50 23.84
CA ALA A 195 8.90 -4.21 24.91
C ALA A 195 10.06 -3.31 24.44
N ARG A 196 10.64 -3.58 23.26
CA ARG A 196 11.73 -2.78 22.67
C ARG A 196 11.34 -1.31 22.47
N PHE A 197 10.07 -1.05 22.12
CA PHE A 197 9.57 0.30 21.85
C PHE A 197 8.76 0.92 23.00
N GLY A 198 8.91 0.38 24.22
CA GLY A 198 8.40 0.97 25.46
C GLY A 198 6.91 0.78 25.70
N VAL A 199 6.29 -0.23 25.07
CA VAL A 199 4.89 -0.61 25.29
C VAL A 199 4.84 -1.56 26.47
N THR A 200 4.15 -1.14 27.54
CA THR A 200 3.97 -1.97 28.74
C THR A 200 2.69 -2.81 28.67
N ASP A 201 1.67 -2.31 27.98
CA ASP A 201 0.44 -3.02 27.68
C ASP A 201 0.03 -2.76 26.23
N ALA A 202 0.16 -3.77 25.38
CA ALA A 202 -0.14 -3.67 23.95
C ALA A 202 -1.65 -3.67 23.64
N LEU A 203 -2.53 -3.93 24.62
CA LEU A 203 -3.98 -3.79 24.48
C LEU A 203 -4.45 -2.34 24.72
N VAL A 204 -3.61 -1.49 25.32
CA VAL A 204 -3.88 -0.06 25.46
C VAL A 204 -3.58 0.63 24.14
N ALA A 205 -4.62 1.15 23.48
CA ALA A 205 -4.55 1.75 22.15
C ALA A 205 -3.43 2.79 22.02
N ASP A 206 -3.36 3.76 22.94
CA ASP A 206 -2.35 4.82 22.91
C ASP A 206 -0.92 4.26 22.98
N GLN A 207 -0.67 3.28 23.86
CA GLN A 207 0.65 2.65 23.97
C GLN A 207 0.98 1.85 22.72
N ASN A 208 0.02 1.07 22.20
CA ASN A 208 0.22 0.25 21.01
C ASN A 208 0.53 1.10 19.77
N ILE A 209 -0.24 2.18 19.56
CA ILE A 209 -0.01 3.12 18.46
C ILE A 209 1.34 3.81 18.64
N GLN A 210 1.66 4.32 19.83
CA GLN A 210 2.94 4.97 20.08
C GLN A 210 4.13 4.03 19.80
N GLY A 211 4.06 2.78 20.27
CA GLY A 211 5.10 1.78 20.03
C GLY A 211 5.23 1.40 18.56
N GLY A 212 4.10 1.20 17.86
CA GLY A 212 4.11 0.87 16.44
C GLY A 212 4.62 2.01 15.56
N VAL A 213 4.30 3.26 15.90
CA VAL A 213 4.86 4.43 15.21
C VAL A 213 6.37 4.54 15.45
N LYS A 214 6.86 4.36 16.68
CA LYS A 214 8.31 4.31 16.95
C LYS A 214 9.01 3.19 16.19
N TYR A 215 8.36 2.03 16.07
CA TYR A 215 8.93 0.92 15.29
C TYR A 215 9.01 1.25 13.80
N LEU A 216 7.92 1.78 13.21
CA LEU A 216 7.93 2.24 11.82
C LEU A 216 8.95 3.33 11.56
N ASP A 217 9.08 4.30 12.47
CA ASP A 217 10.06 5.38 12.36
C ASP A 217 11.49 4.85 12.36
N TRP A 218 11.79 3.93 13.28
CA TRP A 218 13.09 3.24 13.33
C TRP A 218 13.36 2.43 12.06
N LEU A 219 12.35 1.75 11.50
CA LEU A 219 12.48 1.01 10.24
C LEU A 219 12.70 1.94 9.04
N LEU A 220 12.04 3.09 9.01
CA LEU A 220 12.29 4.11 7.99
C LEU A 220 13.71 4.65 8.10
N GLU A 221 14.23 4.88 9.31
CA GLU A 221 15.63 5.27 9.50
C GLU A 221 16.59 4.17 9.01
N GLU A 222 16.38 2.92 9.44
CA GLU A 222 17.19 1.76 9.05
C GLU A 222 17.26 1.58 7.54
N PHE A 223 16.15 1.81 6.83
CA PHE A 223 16.05 1.63 5.38
C PHE A 223 16.06 2.96 4.61
N SER A 224 16.70 4.00 5.16
CA SER A 224 16.96 5.29 4.47
C SER A 224 15.70 5.95 3.87
N GLY A 225 14.60 5.88 4.60
CA GLY A 225 13.28 6.41 4.26
C GLY A 225 12.46 5.54 3.33
N ASP A 226 12.93 4.34 2.96
CA ASP A 226 12.24 3.50 2.00
C ASP A 226 11.01 2.80 2.59
N ALA A 227 9.84 3.30 2.21
CA ALA A 227 8.54 2.77 2.63
C ALA A 227 8.34 1.28 2.34
N VAL A 228 8.81 0.78 1.20
CA VAL A 228 8.59 -0.61 0.79
C VAL A 228 9.40 -1.55 1.67
N LEU A 229 10.65 -1.20 1.95
CA LEU A 229 11.51 -1.96 2.84
C LEU A 229 11.08 -1.84 4.29
N ALA A 230 10.69 -0.65 4.74
CA ALA A 230 10.18 -0.46 6.09
C ALA A 230 8.92 -1.30 6.35
N LEU A 231 7.96 -1.32 5.41
CA LEU A 231 6.77 -2.17 5.52
C LEU A 231 7.11 -3.67 5.44
N ALA A 232 8.08 -4.07 4.63
CA ALA A 232 8.57 -5.43 4.61
C ALA A 232 9.22 -5.82 5.96
N GLY A 233 10.01 -4.93 6.54
CA GLY A 233 10.63 -5.09 7.85
C GLY A 233 9.62 -5.10 8.99
N TYR A 234 8.53 -4.34 8.89
CA TYR A 234 7.47 -4.33 9.88
C TYR A 234 6.78 -5.70 9.99
N ASN A 235 6.52 -6.36 8.85
CA ASN A 235 5.89 -7.67 8.81
C ASN A 235 6.87 -8.85 9.02
N ALA A 236 8.05 -8.80 8.40
CA ALA A 236 9.00 -9.92 8.39
C ALA A 236 10.16 -9.78 9.40
N GLY A 237 10.28 -8.62 10.05
CA GLY A 237 11.45 -8.23 10.82
C GLY A 237 12.58 -7.65 9.95
N GLU A 238 13.28 -6.65 10.48
CA GLU A 238 14.43 -6.01 9.82
C GLU A 238 15.56 -6.98 9.46
N GLY A 239 15.71 -8.06 10.24
CA GLY A 239 16.73 -9.07 10.06
C GLY A 239 16.52 -9.85 8.77
N ALA A 240 15.26 -10.13 8.43
CA ALA A 240 14.90 -10.80 7.19
C ALA A 240 15.20 -9.91 5.97
N VAL A 241 14.91 -8.62 6.06
CA VAL A 241 15.21 -7.66 4.98
C VAL A 241 16.72 -7.55 4.75
N ARG A 242 17.52 -7.43 5.82
CA ARG A 242 18.98 -7.41 5.73
C ARG A 242 19.56 -8.71 5.19
N ALA A 243 19.07 -9.86 5.66
CA ALA A 243 19.55 -11.16 5.22
C ALA A 243 19.31 -11.42 3.72
N HIS A 244 18.18 -10.91 3.20
CA HIS A 244 17.83 -11.04 1.78
C HIS A 244 18.28 -9.85 0.93
N GLN A 245 18.95 -8.85 1.52
CA GLN A 245 19.34 -7.61 0.83
C GLN A 245 18.16 -6.95 0.10
N GLY A 246 16.97 -6.95 0.72
CA GLY A 246 15.74 -6.51 0.08
C GLY A 246 14.48 -7.14 0.68
N VAL A 247 13.35 -6.98 -0.01
CA VAL A 247 12.08 -7.60 0.40
C VAL A 247 12.20 -9.13 0.36
N PRO A 248 12.03 -9.83 1.50
CA PRO A 248 12.23 -11.27 1.55
C PRO A 248 11.22 -12.02 0.67
N PRO A 249 11.56 -13.22 0.16
CA PRO A 249 10.69 -14.05 -0.66
C PRO A 249 9.60 -14.77 0.16
N PHE A 250 9.03 -14.11 1.17
CA PHE A 250 7.94 -14.63 1.97
C PHE A 250 6.61 -14.21 1.33
N ALA A 251 5.74 -15.17 1.03
CA ALA A 251 4.46 -14.90 0.39
C ALA A 251 3.60 -13.92 1.22
N GLU A 252 3.62 -14.06 2.55
CA GLU A 252 2.92 -13.15 3.45
C GLU A 252 3.41 -11.71 3.30
N THR A 253 4.72 -11.48 3.40
CA THR A 253 5.33 -10.15 3.29
C THR A 253 5.14 -9.54 1.91
N ARG A 254 5.28 -10.38 0.86
CA ARG A 254 5.03 -9.97 -0.53
C ARG A 254 3.59 -9.63 -0.81
N ASP A 255 2.65 -10.17 -0.04
CA ASP A 255 1.24 -9.78 -0.10
C ASP A 255 0.89 -8.62 0.83
N TYR A 256 1.63 -8.46 1.93
CA TYR A 256 1.42 -7.44 2.95
C TYR A 256 1.72 -6.03 2.41
N VAL A 257 2.91 -5.81 1.84
CA VAL A 257 3.34 -4.49 1.37
C VAL A 257 2.34 -3.85 0.40
N PRO A 258 1.90 -4.51 -0.69
CA PRO A 258 0.93 -3.92 -1.60
C PRO A 258 -0.44 -3.66 -0.93
N LYS A 259 -0.87 -4.46 0.06
CA LYS A 259 -2.11 -4.21 0.83
C LYS A 259 -2.01 -2.93 1.65
N VAL A 260 -0.90 -2.73 2.37
CA VAL A 260 -0.70 -1.51 3.16
C VAL A 260 -0.60 -0.29 2.25
N LEU A 261 0.09 -0.38 1.11
CA LEU A 261 0.17 0.73 0.16
C LEU A 261 -1.19 1.03 -0.50
N ALA A 262 -2.02 0.04 -0.76
CA ALA A 262 -3.39 0.24 -1.21
C ALA A 262 -4.25 0.90 -0.13
N ALA A 263 -4.12 0.47 1.13
CA ALA A 263 -4.75 1.11 2.28
C ALA A 263 -4.28 2.57 2.45
N TYR A 264 -2.99 2.83 2.23
CA TYR A 264 -2.40 4.17 2.26
C TYR A 264 -3.00 5.11 1.22
N GLN A 265 -3.31 4.62 0.00
CA GLN A 265 -4.01 5.42 -1.01
C GLN A 265 -5.40 5.89 -0.54
N VAL A 266 -6.11 5.04 0.19
CA VAL A 266 -7.41 5.42 0.79
C VAL A 266 -7.20 6.39 1.95
N ALA A 267 -6.26 6.08 2.85
CA ALA A 267 -5.96 6.90 4.03
C ALA A 267 -5.50 8.32 3.66
N ARG A 268 -4.60 8.47 2.69
CA ARG A 268 -4.12 9.79 2.25
C ARG A 268 -5.22 10.65 1.62
N ALA A 269 -6.25 10.04 1.03
CA ALA A 269 -7.41 10.77 0.49
C ALA A 269 -8.35 11.31 1.59
N LEU A 270 -8.26 10.75 2.81
CA LEU A 270 -8.99 11.23 3.99
C LEU A 270 -8.30 12.41 4.69
N CYS A 271 -7.08 12.77 4.28
CA CYS A 271 -6.38 13.95 4.78
C CYS A 271 -6.93 15.24 4.14
N VAL A 272 -6.85 16.36 4.85
CA VAL A 272 -7.20 17.70 4.31
C VAL A 272 -6.35 17.97 3.07
N THR A 273 -5.03 17.81 3.22
CA THR A 273 -4.03 17.81 2.15
C THR A 273 -3.48 16.39 2.01
N PRO A 274 -3.70 15.70 0.88
CA PRO A 274 -3.17 14.35 0.70
C PRO A 274 -1.63 14.33 0.72
N PRO A 275 -0.98 13.63 1.67
CA PRO A 275 0.48 13.53 1.74
C PRO A 275 1.03 12.88 0.47
N GLN A 276 2.15 13.36 -0.08
CA GLN A 276 2.83 12.74 -1.24
C GLN A 276 3.85 11.69 -0.79
N LEU A 277 4.62 12.02 0.23
CA LEU A 277 5.59 11.14 0.86
C LEU A 277 4.99 10.42 2.06
N ILE A 278 5.62 9.31 2.46
CA ILE A 278 5.19 8.57 3.64
C ILE A 278 5.54 9.27 4.97
N SER A 279 6.36 10.32 4.89
CA SER A 279 6.74 11.21 5.99
C SER A 279 5.96 12.52 6.00
N ASP A 280 5.13 12.78 4.99
CA ASP A 280 4.34 14.02 4.95
C ASP A 280 3.24 14.00 6.02
N GLY A 281 3.05 15.14 6.68
CA GLY A 281 1.98 15.31 7.66
C GLY A 281 0.60 15.09 7.05
N CYS A 282 -0.33 14.59 7.87
CA CYS A 282 -1.73 14.42 7.50
C CYS A 282 -2.63 14.86 8.66
N VAL A 283 -3.52 15.80 8.38
CA VAL A 283 -4.65 16.11 9.27
C VAL A 283 -5.89 15.47 8.67
N PHE A 284 -6.56 14.58 9.41
CA PHE A 284 -7.76 13.92 8.93
C PHE A 284 -8.92 14.90 8.76
N ARG A 285 -9.69 14.74 7.68
CA ARG A 285 -10.92 15.50 7.45
C ARG A 285 -11.95 15.07 8.50
N GLN A 286 -12.49 16.05 9.22
CA GLN A 286 -13.70 15.84 10.01
C GLN A 286 -14.87 15.68 9.05
N LEU A 287 -15.42 14.47 8.97
CA LEU A 287 -16.65 14.22 8.24
C LEU A 287 -17.79 14.49 9.22
N LYS A 288 -18.53 15.56 8.91
CA LYS A 288 -19.76 15.94 9.63
C LYS A 288 -20.92 15.04 9.23
#